data_AF-A0A0Q4IJ40-F1
#
_entry.id   AF-A0A0Q4IJ40-F1
#
_cell.length_a   1.000
_cell.length_b   1.000
_cell.length_c   1.000
_cell.angle_alpha   90.00
_cell.angle_beta   90.00
_cell.angle_gamma   90.00
#
_symmetry.space_group_name_H-M   'P 1'
#
loop_
_entity.id
_entity.type
_entity.pdbx_description
1 polymer ?
#
loop_
_entity_poly.entity_id
_entity_poly.type
_entity_poly.pdbx_seq_one_letter_code
_entity_poly.pdbx_strand_id
1 'polypeptide(L)'
;MWGVAPTFSAVKGRSDPSASITCTFQGEMFKAEIVPHREARQFRLFLQEELRAALARTFLMSYMRELDTKLAGSASGGAARRRVEDAERAFWEFADLEFDTSNRTMRIVAHYVQKPDFPHLFARLAGSAPMRRIDDELGGKIRPRIHKQPWRPRDQYLMEIGARNVVYMLADCANHLIYVGEADDMVARFRRGHGPIPDWTHYRYDLLPPELATIRVTIERQLICDVDAILGGWAVGLPTHPGTFRMVNTKIDR
;
A
#
# COMPACT_ATOMS: atom_id res chain seq x y z
N MET A 1 15.29 16.42 -25.91
CA MET A 1 15.17 14.99 -25.51
C MET A 1 15.88 14.87 -24.16
N TRP A 2 15.19 14.50 -23.07
CA TRP A 2 15.67 14.60 -21.67
C TRP A 2 16.88 13.74 -21.29
N GLY A 3 17.76 13.35 -22.22
CA GLY A 3 18.94 12.53 -21.93
C GLY A 3 18.65 11.09 -21.50
N VAL A 4 17.39 10.69 -21.31
CA VAL A 4 16.99 9.32 -20.93
C VAL A 4 17.55 8.27 -21.91
N ALA A 5 17.45 8.52 -23.22
CA ALA A 5 17.90 7.57 -24.22
C ALA A 5 19.41 7.26 -24.15
N PRO A 6 20.31 8.26 -24.15
CA PRO A 6 21.74 7.97 -23.97
C PRO A 6 22.08 7.41 -22.59
N THR A 7 21.32 7.72 -21.53
CA THR A 7 21.60 7.21 -20.18
C THR A 7 21.22 5.73 -19.99
N PHE A 8 20.12 5.27 -20.59
CA PHE A 8 19.55 3.94 -20.27
C PHE A 8 19.52 2.95 -21.46
N SER A 9 20.01 3.31 -22.64
CA SER A 9 19.99 2.42 -23.82
C SER A 9 20.72 1.09 -23.62
N ALA A 10 21.75 1.06 -22.78
CA ALA A 10 22.54 -0.13 -22.47
C ALA A 10 21.95 -1.01 -21.35
N VAL A 11 20.91 -0.54 -20.65
CA VAL A 11 20.29 -1.26 -19.53
C VAL A 11 19.57 -2.50 -20.06
N LYS A 12 19.94 -3.68 -19.53
CA LYS A 12 19.38 -4.97 -20.00
C LYS A 12 18.14 -5.41 -19.23
N GLY A 13 17.91 -4.86 -18.05
CA GLY A 13 16.79 -5.25 -17.19
C GLY A 13 16.75 -4.49 -15.87
N ARG A 14 15.73 -4.78 -15.05
CA ARG A 14 15.46 -4.07 -13.79
C ARG A 14 16.50 -4.33 -12.70
N SER A 15 17.15 -5.49 -12.76
CA SER A 15 18.21 -5.87 -11.82
C SER A 15 19.57 -5.25 -12.16
N ASP A 16 19.68 -4.57 -13.30
CA ASP A 16 20.89 -3.84 -13.67
C ASP A 16 21.06 -2.65 -12.71
N PRO A 17 22.20 -2.50 -12.01
CA PRO A 17 22.45 -1.35 -11.14
C PRO A 17 22.30 -0.01 -11.88
N SER A 18 22.52 0.00 -13.20
CA SER A 18 22.41 1.18 -14.06
C SER A 18 20.96 1.57 -14.38
N ALA A 19 19.98 0.68 -14.11
CA ALA A 19 18.56 0.97 -14.24
C ALA A 19 18.04 1.85 -13.09
N SER A 20 18.73 1.84 -11.95
CA SER A 20 18.31 2.50 -10.72
C SER A 20 18.40 4.02 -10.83
N ILE A 21 17.33 4.69 -10.45
CA ILE A 21 17.22 6.15 -10.35
C ILE A 21 16.55 6.54 -9.03
N THR A 22 16.70 7.81 -8.66
CA THR A 22 15.91 8.41 -7.58
C THR A 22 14.72 9.13 -8.20
N CYS A 23 13.53 8.99 -7.63
CA CYS A 23 12.38 9.81 -7.94
C CYS A 23 12.12 10.79 -6.81
N THR A 24 11.84 12.06 -7.13
CA THR A 24 11.36 13.05 -6.16
C THR A 24 9.89 13.37 -6.44
N PHE A 25 9.06 13.36 -5.40
CA PHE A 25 7.66 13.73 -5.49
C PHE A 25 7.22 14.42 -4.19
N GLN A 26 6.68 15.63 -4.27
CA GLN A 26 6.27 16.44 -3.11
C GLN A 26 7.36 16.63 -2.03
N GLY A 27 8.64 16.62 -2.43
CA GLY A 27 9.79 16.76 -1.53
C GLY A 27 10.28 15.45 -0.91
N GLU A 28 9.58 14.32 -1.12
CA GLU A 28 10.02 13.00 -0.70
C GLU A 28 10.84 12.30 -1.79
N MET A 29 11.77 11.44 -1.38
CA MET A 29 12.63 10.66 -2.27
C MET A 29 12.22 9.18 -2.27
N PHE A 30 12.11 8.61 -3.47
CA PHE A 30 11.75 7.22 -3.70
C PHE A 30 12.76 6.58 -4.65
N LYS A 31 12.93 5.26 -4.61
CA LYS A 31 13.69 4.57 -5.66
C LYS A 31 12.76 4.20 -6.81
N ALA A 32 13.32 4.16 -8.02
CA ALA A 32 12.63 3.68 -9.20
C ALA A 32 13.64 3.09 -10.19
N GLU A 33 13.13 2.40 -11.20
CA GLU A 33 13.96 1.87 -12.27
C GLU A 33 13.48 2.35 -13.65
N ILE A 34 14.42 2.67 -14.54
CA ILE A 34 14.13 2.93 -15.96
C ILE A 34 14.78 1.82 -16.78
N VAL A 35 13.98 1.19 -17.65
CA VAL A 35 14.45 0.13 -18.55
C VAL A 35 13.99 0.43 -19.98
N PRO A 36 14.85 0.28 -20.99
CA PRO A 36 14.45 0.40 -22.38
C PRO A 36 13.41 -0.68 -22.73
N HIS A 37 12.41 -0.27 -23.50
CA HIS A 37 11.52 -1.22 -24.15
C HIS A 37 12.24 -1.86 -25.34
N ARG A 38 11.83 -3.07 -25.75
CA ARG A 38 12.42 -3.77 -26.90
C ARG A 38 12.27 -2.98 -28.21
N GLU A 39 11.27 -2.12 -28.28
CA GLU A 39 11.11 -1.15 -29.36
C GLU A 39 11.95 0.10 -29.05
N ALA A 40 12.87 0.42 -29.95
CA ALA A 40 14.06 1.28 -29.74
C ALA A 40 13.82 2.75 -29.34
N ARG A 41 12.60 3.16 -28.99
CA ARG A 41 12.25 4.55 -28.63
C ARG A 41 11.35 4.69 -27.41
N GLN A 42 11.07 3.61 -26.69
CA GLN A 42 10.24 3.65 -25.49
C GLN A 42 11.06 3.24 -24.27
N PHE A 43 10.77 3.87 -23.13
CA PHE A 43 11.35 3.54 -21.84
C PHE A 43 10.22 3.27 -20.86
N ARG A 44 10.38 2.25 -20.02
CA ARG A 44 9.44 1.93 -18.95
C ARG A 44 10.00 2.44 -17.63
N LEU A 45 9.22 3.28 -16.96
CA LEU A 45 9.48 3.74 -15.61
C LEU A 45 8.76 2.82 -14.62
N PHE A 46 9.52 2.18 -13.75
CA PHE A 46 9.04 1.30 -12.73
C PHE A 46 9.08 2.00 -11.38
N LEU A 47 7.88 2.25 -10.84
CA LEU A 47 7.71 2.91 -9.56
C LEU A 47 7.59 1.89 -8.43
N GLN A 48 8.20 2.20 -7.29
CA GLN A 48 7.98 1.49 -6.03
C GLN A 48 6.55 1.64 -5.52
N GLU A 49 6.12 0.73 -4.63
CA GLU A 49 4.74 0.66 -4.13
C GLU A 49 4.35 1.93 -3.36
N GLU A 50 5.29 2.49 -2.60
CA GLU A 50 5.14 3.71 -1.81
C GLU A 50 4.85 4.91 -2.70
N LEU A 51 5.64 5.09 -3.77
CA LEU A 51 5.45 6.15 -4.74
C LEU A 51 4.15 5.97 -5.53
N ARG A 52 3.81 4.74 -5.93
CA ARG A 52 2.51 4.45 -6.57
C ARG A 52 1.34 4.84 -5.67
N ALA A 53 1.43 4.53 -4.38
CA ALA A 53 0.40 4.89 -3.42
C ALA A 53 0.34 6.43 -3.22
N ALA A 54 1.48 7.12 -3.21
CA ALA A 54 1.51 8.59 -3.14
C ALA A 54 0.90 9.26 -4.38
N LEU A 55 1.20 8.74 -5.57
CA LEU A 55 0.60 9.20 -6.83
C LEU A 55 -0.90 8.91 -6.87
N ALA A 56 -1.36 7.73 -6.46
CA ALA A 56 -2.79 7.40 -6.42
C ALA A 56 -3.58 8.30 -5.44
N ARG A 57 -2.96 8.74 -4.34
CA ARG A 57 -3.56 9.70 -3.41
C ARG A 57 -3.60 11.13 -3.97
N THR A 58 -2.61 11.51 -4.76
CA THR A 58 -2.51 12.86 -5.33
C THR A 58 -3.36 13.01 -6.59
N PHE A 59 -3.24 12.06 -7.52
CA PHE A 59 -3.96 11.99 -8.79
C PHE A 59 -5.17 11.08 -8.64
N LEU A 60 -6.05 11.49 -7.74
CA LEU A 60 -7.11 10.64 -7.21
C LEU A 60 -8.22 10.38 -8.23
N MET A 61 -8.59 11.40 -8.99
CA MET A 61 -9.64 11.27 -10.00
C MET A 61 -9.16 10.39 -11.16
N SER A 62 -7.89 10.52 -11.52
CA SER A 62 -7.24 9.68 -12.52
C SER A 62 -7.18 8.23 -12.08
N TYR A 63 -6.84 7.98 -10.80
CA TYR A 63 -6.82 6.64 -10.23
C TYR A 63 -8.22 6.00 -10.19
N MET A 64 -9.24 6.72 -9.71
CA MET A 64 -10.62 6.20 -9.66
C MET A 64 -11.17 5.91 -11.05
N ARG A 65 -10.86 6.75 -12.04
CA ARG A 65 -11.27 6.55 -13.43
C ARG A 65 -10.61 5.33 -14.07
N GLU A 66 -9.32 5.12 -13.84
CA GLU A 66 -8.62 3.93 -14.34
C GLU A 66 -9.28 2.66 -13.81
N LEU A 67 -9.68 2.65 -12.53
CA LEU A 67 -10.40 1.54 -11.92
C LEU A 67 -11.80 1.36 -12.53
N ASP A 68 -12.57 2.43 -12.69
CA ASP A 68 -13.88 2.39 -13.33
C ASP A 68 -13.80 1.90 -14.78
N THR A 69 -12.79 2.35 -15.53
CA THR A 69 -12.54 1.92 -16.91
C THR A 69 -12.22 0.43 -16.99
N LYS A 70 -11.38 -0.06 -16.08
CA LYS A 70 -11.06 -1.49 -15.98
C LYS A 70 -12.29 -2.32 -15.59
N LEU A 71 -13.09 -1.86 -14.63
CA LEU A 71 -14.36 -2.51 -14.23
C LEU A 71 -15.37 -2.56 -15.38
N ALA A 72 -15.54 -1.45 -16.11
CA ALA A 72 -16.44 -1.37 -17.26
C ALA A 72 -15.96 -2.21 -18.46
N GLY A 73 -14.64 -2.25 -18.68
CA GLY A 73 -13.99 -3.07 -19.71
C GLY A 73 -14.10 -4.57 -19.47
N SER A 74 -14.16 -5.01 -18.21
CA SER A 74 -14.48 -6.39 -17.84
C SER A 74 -15.96 -6.74 -18.06
N ALA A 75 -16.85 -5.74 -18.12
CA ALA A 75 -18.31 -5.93 -18.19
C ALA A 75 -18.92 -5.75 -19.60
N SER A 76 -18.21 -5.21 -20.59
CA SER A 76 -18.80 -4.97 -21.92
C SER A 76 -17.80 -4.76 -23.06
N GLY A 77 -18.04 -5.43 -24.18
CA GLY A 77 -17.33 -5.19 -25.44
C GLY A 77 -17.66 -3.81 -26.01
N GLY A 78 -16.63 -3.09 -26.50
CA GLY A 78 -16.67 -1.97 -27.46
C GLY A 78 -17.45 -0.69 -27.11
N ALA A 79 -18.65 -0.79 -26.56
CA ALA A 79 -19.61 0.29 -26.41
C ALA A 79 -19.44 1.10 -25.10
N ALA A 80 -18.92 0.50 -24.01
CA ALA A 80 -18.64 1.25 -22.78
C ALA A 80 -17.48 2.25 -22.93
N ARG A 81 -16.51 1.95 -23.82
CA ARG A 81 -15.36 2.83 -24.09
C ARG A 81 -15.79 4.19 -24.65
N ARG A 82 -16.84 4.24 -25.48
CA ARG A 82 -17.39 5.47 -26.07
C ARG A 82 -18.21 6.35 -25.12
N ARG A 83 -18.82 5.80 -24.06
CA ARG A 83 -19.53 6.63 -23.06
C ARG A 83 -18.57 7.32 -22.08
N VAL A 84 -17.43 6.70 -21.82
CA VAL A 84 -16.33 7.32 -21.07
C VAL A 84 -15.71 8.47 -21.87
N GLU A 85 -15.77 8.38 -23.21
CA GLU A 85 -15.25 9.39 -24.14
C GLU A 85 -15.97 10.75 -24.06
N ASP A 86 -17.31 10.80 -23.99
CA ASP A 86 -18.02 12.09 -23.92
C ASP A 86 -17.91 12.80 -22.54
N ALA A 87 -17.56 12.07 -21.49
CA ALA A 87 -17.17 12.63 -20.18
C ALA A 87 -15.67 13.03 -20.13
N GLU A 88 -14.91 12.85 -21.22
CA GLU A 88 -13.44 12.83 -21.21
C GLU A 88 -12.75 14.08 -20.70
N ARG A 89 -13.32 15.27 -20.92
CA ARG A 89 -12.59 16.52 -20.69
C ARG A 89 -12.49 16.92 -19.22
N ALA A 90 -13.33 16.39 -18.34
CA ALA A 90 -13.48 16.93 -17.00
C ALA A 90 -12.49 16.38 -15.95
N PHE A 91 -11.68 15.34 -16.27
CA PHE A 91 -10.94 14.58 -15.26
C PHE A 91 -9.44 14.30 -15.53
N TRP A 92 -8.81 14.97 -16.49
CA TRP A 92 -7.38 14.75 -16.73
C TRP A 92 -6.55 15.50 -15.70
N GLU A 93 -5.91 14.75 -14.80
CA GLU A 93 -4.87 15.28 -13.93
C GLU A 93 -3.51 15.07 -14.61
N PHE A 94 -2.61 16.02 -14.43
CA PHE A 94 -1.34 16.07 -15.15
C PHE A 94 -0.18 16.02 -14.18
N ALA A 95 0.63 14.97 -14.31
CA ALA A 95 1.96 14.90 -13.73
C ALA A 95 2.96 15.38 -14.80
N ASP A 96 3.76 16.38 -14.44
CA ASP A 96 4.94 16.74 -15.20
C ASP A 96 6.12 15.90 -14.70
N LEU A 97 6.96 15.47 -15.63
CA LEU A 97 8.14 14.67 -15.34
C LEU A 97 9.35 15.48 -15.79
N GLU A 98 10.42 15.46 -15.03
CA GLU A 98 11.67 16.09 -15.44
C GLU A 98 12.82 15.18 -15.03
N PHE A 99 13.69 14.84 -15.99
CA PHE A 99 14.84 13.99 -15.71
C PHE A 99 16.13 14.81 -15.65
N ASP A 100 16.76 14.80 -14.47
CA ASP A 100 18.11 15.30 -14.26
C ASP A 100 19.11 14.17 -14.55
N THR A 101 19.81 14.30 -15.68
CA THR A 101 20.84 13.35 -16.12
C THR A 101 22.04 13.29 -15.20
N SER A 102 22.40 14.42 -14.57
CA SER A 102 23.60 14.53 -13.74
C SER A 102 23.43 13.79 -12.43
N ASN A 103 22.25 13.93 -11.81
CA ASN A 103 21.92 13.31 -10.53
C ASN A 103 21.10 12.01 -10.67
N ARG A 104 20.83 11.55 -11.91
CA ARG A 104 19.94 10.41 -12.21
C ARG A 104 18.64 10.47 -11.42
N THR A 105 18.05 11.65 -11.40
CA THR A 105 16.87 11.95 -10.58
C THR A 105 15.70 12.33 -11.48
N MET A 106 14.59 11.62 -11.34
CA MET A 106 13.32 11.97 -11.96
C MET A 106 12.52 12.83 -10.98
N ARG A 107 12.28 14.08 -11.31
CA ARG A 107 11.36 14.95 -10.58
C ARG A 107 9.95 14.78 -11.13
N ILE A 108 9.02 14.42 -10.26
CA ILE A 108 7.60 14.31 -10.57
C ILE A 108 6.90 15.49 -9.93
N VAL A 109 6.25 16.32 -10.73
CA VAL A 109 5.53 17.51 -10.27
C VAL A 109 4.06 17.35 -10.60
N ALA A 110 3.19 17.57 -9.61
CA ALA A 110 1.75 17.64 -9.86
C ALA A 110 1.43 18.99 -10.50
N HIS A 111 1.35 19.03 -11.84
CA HIS A 111 1.09 20.24 -12.60
C HIS A 111 -0.38 20.66 -12.50
N TYR A 112 -1.28 19.69 -12.58
CA TYR A 112 -2.70 19.90 -12.39
C TYR A 112 -3.33 18.69 -11.69
N VAL A 113 -4.11 18.96 -10.65
CA VAL A 113 -4.84 17.96 -9.86
C VAL A 113 -6.26 18.48 -9.75
N GLN A 114 -7.23 17.63 -10.05
CA GLN A 114 -8.62 18.01 -9.92
C GLN A 114 -9.02 17.89 -8.46
N LYS A 115 -9.66 18.93 -7.92
CA LYS A 115 -10.24 18.86 -6.59
C LYS A 115 -11.47 17.95 -6.64
N PRO A 116 -11.48 16.80 -5.94
CA PRO A 116 -12.67 15.97 -5.83
C PRO A 116 -13.75 16.69 -5.03
N ASP A 117 -15.02 16.45 -5.33
CA ASP A 117 -16.13 16.93 -4.48
C ASP A 117 -16.10 16.28 -3.09
N PHE A 118 -15.55 15.07 -2.98
CA PHE A 118 -15.41 14.32 -1.73
C PHE A 118 -13.94 13.93 -1.45
N PRO A 119 -13.03 14.90 -1.24
CA PRO A 119 -11.59 14.66 -1.23
C PRO A 119 -11.16 13.69 -0.12
N HIS A 120 -11.78 13.79 1.06
CA HIS A 120 -11.45 12.93 2.20
C HIS A 120 -11.92 11.48 2.02
N LEU A 121 -13.08 11.27 1.39
CA LEU A 121 -13.60 9.92 1.12
C LEU A 121 -12.71 9.21 0.10
N PHE A 122 -12.43 9.87 -1.02
CA PHE A 122 -11.64 9.28 -2.08
C PHE A 122 -10.18 9.04 -1.65
N ALA A 123 -9.57 9.96 -0.89
CA ALA A 123 -8.20 9.77 -0.41
C ALA A 123 -8.09 8.53 0.49
N ARG A 124 -9.12 8.27 1.31
CA ARG A 124 -9.22 7.05 2.11
C ARG A 124 -9.41 5.81 1.24
N LEU A 125 -10.28 5.89 0.24
CA LEU A 125 -10.52 4.78 -0.69
C LEU A 125 -9.25 4.39 -1.44
N ALA A 126 -8.49 5.35 -1.99
CA ALA A 126 -7.31 5.06 -2.81
C ALA A 126 -6.22 4.24 -2.08
N GLY A 127 -6.14 4.36 -0.75
CA GLY A 127 -5.22 3.57 0.07
C GLY A 127 -5.84 2.32 0.70
N SER A 128 -7.16 2.15 0.60
CA SER A 128 -7.90 1.12 1.32
C SER A 128 -7.63 -0.29 0.78
N ALA A 129 -7.71 -1.28 1.67
CA ALA A 129 -7.54 -2.67 1.29
C ALA A 129 -8.55 -3.14 0.21
N PRO A 130 -9.85 -2.77 0.26
CA PRO A 130 -10.80 -3.08 -0.81
C PRO A 130 -10.38 -2.55 -2.20
N MET A 131 -9.86 -1.32 -2.27
CA MET A 131 -9.43 -0.75 -3.56
C MET A 131 -8.20 -1.45 -4.13
N ARG A 132 -7.24 -1.79 -3.27
CA ARG A 132 -6.06 -2.58 -3.68
C ARG A 132 -6.47 -3.94 -4.23
N ARG A 133 -7.45 -4.59 -3.60
CA ARG A 133 -8.02 -5.86 -4.06
C ARG A 133 -8.61 -5.74 -5.46
N ILE A 134 -9.46 -4.74 -5.69
CA ILE A 134 -10.04 -4.47 -7.01
C ILE A 134 -8.94 -4.24 -8.06
N ASP A 135 -7.92 -3.45 -7.75
CA ASP A 135 -6.81 -3.20 -8.68
C ASP A 135 -6.02 -4.48 -9.01
N ASP A 136 -5.84 -5.39 -8.05
CA ASP A 136 -5.17 -6.68 -8.28
C ASP A 136 -5.99 -7.64 -9.14
N GLU A 137 -7.30 -7.74 -8.88
CA GLU A 137 -8.23 -8.55 -9.66
C GLU A 137 -8.23 -8.09 -11.12
N LEU A 138 -8.30 -6.76 -11.35
CA LEU A 138 -8.26 -6.17 -12.68
C LEU A 138 -6.88 -6.26 -13.34
N GLY A 139 -5.80 -6.29 -12.53
CA GLY A 139 -4.44 -6.50 -12.99
C GLY A 139 -4.10 -7.94 -13.36
N GLY A 140 -5.06 -8.87 -13.30
CA GLY A 140 -4.85 -10.28 -13.59
C GLY A 140 -3.99 -11.02 -12.56
N LYS A 141 -3.92 -10.51 -11.32
CA LYS A 141 -3.27 -11.24 -10.23
C LYS A 141 -4.26 -12.27 -9.67
N ILE A 142 -4.18 -13.49 -10.20
CA ILE A 142 -5.17 -14.57 -9.98
C ILE A 142 -5.16 -15.14 -8.55
N ARG A 143 -4.12 -14.85 -7.74
CA ARG A 143 -3.98 -15.48 -6.42
C ARG A 143 -4.53 -14.58 -5.30
N PRO A 144 -5.40 -15.10 -4.42
CA PRO A 144 -5.80 -14.39 -3.21
C PRO A 144 -4.55 -13.99 -2.43
N ARG A 145 -4.44 -12.72 -2.07
CA ARG A 145 -3.30 -12.19 -1.29
C ARG A 145 -3.76 -11.44 -0.06
N ILE A 146 -2.89 -11.45 0.94
CA ILE A 146 -3.07 -10.65 2.15
C ILE A 146 -2.72 -9.19 1.83
N HIS A 147 -3.63 -8.26 2.08
CA HIS A 147 -3.38 -6.83 1.88
C HIS A 147 -2.92 -6.20 3.20
N LYS A 148 -1.62 -5.93 3.27
CA LYS A 148 -0.99 -5.30 4.44
C LYS A 148 -1.31 -3.82 4.49
N GLN A 149 -1.72 -3.32 5.65
CA GLN A 149 -1.90 -1.91 5.91
C GLN A 149 -0.78 -1.38 6.82
N PRO A 150 -0.33 -0.13 6.60
CA PRO A 150 0.70 0.47 7.44
C PRO A 150 0.17 0.74 8.85
N TRP A 151 1.10 1.05 9.76
CA TRP A 151 0.75 1.57 11.08
C TRP A 151 0.03 2.91 10.97
N ARG A 152 -1.03 3.07 11.77
CA ARG A 152 -1.86 4.29 11.84
C ARG A 152 -2.18 4.65 13.29
N PRO A 153 -2.35 5.95 13.60
CA PRO A 153 -2.79 6.41 14.92
C PRO A 153 -4.21 5.94 15.26
N ARG A 154 -4.47 5.70 16.55
CA ARG A 154 -5.74 5.18 17.08
C ARG A 154 -6.97 5.97 16.63
N ASP A 155 -6.89 7.29 16.54
CA ASP A 155 -8.04 8.10 16.13
C ASP A 155 -8.55 7.81 14.70
N GLN A 156 -7.77 7.09 13.88
CA GLN A 156 -8.12 6.80 12.49
C GLN A 156 -8.94 5.51 12.30
N TYR A 157 -9.03 4.62 13.30
CA TYR A 157 -9.60 3.27 13.08
C TYR A 157 -11.08 3.30 12.69
N LEU A 158 -11.86 4.26 13.21
CA LEU A 158 -13.29 4.42 12.92
C LEU A 158 -13.57 4.73 11.45
N MET A 159 -12.56 5.23 10.75
CA MET A 159 -12.66 5.69 9.38
C MET A 159 -12.04 4.67 8.39
N GLU A 160 -11.76 3.45 8.85
CA GLU A 160 -11.30 2.36 7.98
C GLU A 160 -12.46 1.75 7.21
N ILE A 161 -12.26 1.55 5.90
CA ILE A 161 -13.29 1.05 4.99
C ILE A 161 -13.01 -0.43 4.70
N GLY A 162 -13.99 -1.28 4.98
CA GLY A 162 -13.96 -2.70 4.62
C GLY A 162 -12.91 -3.53 5.39
N ALA A 163 -12.51 -3.10 6.59
CA ALA A 163 -11.59 -3.84 7.46
C ALA A 163 -12.29 -5.05 8.12
N ARG A 164 -12.66 -6.03 7.29
CA ARG A 164 -13.29 -7.29 7.69
C ARG A 164 -12.39 -8.47 7.43
N ASN A 165 -12.50 -9.54 8.23
CA ASN A 165 -11.63 -10.71 8.11
C ASN A 165 -10.14 -10.33 8.19
N VAL A 166 -9.73 -9.76 9.33
CA VAL A 166 -8.39 -9.20 9.52
C VAL A 166 -7.63 -9.90 10.63
N VAL A 167 -6.31 -9.89 10.51
CA VAL A 167 -5.41 -10.03 11.66
C VAL A 167 -4.77 -8.66 11.89
N TYR A 168 -4.74 -8.19 13.13
CA TYR A 168 -4.26 -6.85 13.48
C TYR A 168 -3.22 -6.90 14.59
N MET A 169 -2.47 -5.80 14.67
CA MET A 169 -1.57 -5.52 15.77
C MET A 169 -1.91 -4.15 16.36
N LEU A 170 -1.87 -4.05 17.69
CA LEU A 170 -1.98 -2.81 18.44
C LEU A 170 -0.65 -2.52 19.10
N ALA A 171 -0.28 -1.25 19.16
CA ALA A 171 0.89 -0.79 19.86
C ALA A 171 0.51 0.29 20.88
N ASP A 172 1.02 0.14 22.10
CA ASP A 172 1.12 1.22 23.07
C ASP A 172 2.56 1.70 23.05
N CYS A 173 2.80 2.80 22.34
CA CYS A 173 4.14 3.35 22.21
C CYS A 173 4.68 3.95 23.52
N ALA A 174 3.83 4.35 24.46
CA ALA A 174 4.28 4.93 25.72
C ALA A 174 4.76 3.84 26.69
N ASN A 175 4.02 2.73 26.75
CA ASN A 175 4.35 1.59 27.61
C ASN A 175 5.14 0.48 26.89
N HIS A 176 5.49 0.70 25.61
CA HIS A 176 6.20 -0.23 24.74
C HIS A 176 5.50 -1.60 24.70
N LEU A 177 4.18 -1.64 24.49
CA LEU A 177 3.39 -2.88 24.44
C LEU A 177 2.93 -3.21 23.02
N ILE A 178 2.92 -4.50 22.66
CA ILE A 178 2.31 -5.01 21.45
C ILE A 178 1.25 -6.04 21.80
N TYR A 179 0.12 -5.97 21.10
CA TYR A 179 -0.93 -6.97 21.12
C TYR A 179 -1.26 -7.41 19.70
N VAL A 180 -1.47 -8.70 19.50
CA VAL A 180 -1.92 -9.30 18.24
C VAL A 180 -3.35 -9.79 18.41
N GLY A 181 -4.21 -9.61 17.42
CA GLY A 181 -5.56 -10.13 17.48
C GLY A 181 -6.18 -10.39 16.11
N GLU A 182 -7.32 -11.07 16.09
CA GLU A 182 -8.17 -11.20 14.89
C GLU A 182 -9.54 -10.54 15.04
N ALA A 183 -10.16 -10.24 13.90
CA ALA A 183 -11.54 -9.79 13.86
C ALA A 183 -12.23 -10.13 12.52
N ASP A 184 -13.50 -10.54 12.62
CA ASP A 184 -14.43 -10.47 11.48
C ASP A 184 -14.74 -9.02 11.09
N ASP A 185 -14.87 -8.12 12.07
CA ASP A 185 -15.06 -6.68 11.88
C ASP A 185 -14.15 -5.93 12.85
N MET A 186 -13.09 -5.31 12.28
CA MET A 186 -12.06 -4.63 13.07
C MET A 186 -12.60 -3.44 13.84
N VAL A 187 -13.46 -2.63 13.22
CA VAL A 187 -13.99 -1.40 13.82
C VAL A 187 -14.88 -1.74 15.01
N ALA A 188 -15.76 -2.74 14.85
CA ALA A 188 -16.58 -3.23 15.93
C ALA A 188 -15.73 -3.85 17.05
N ARG A 189 -14.65 -4.57 16.70
CA ARG A 189 -13.73 -5.17 17.67
C ARG A 189 -13.00 -4.12 18.50
N PHE A 190 -12.44 -3.09 17.88
CA PHE A 190 -11.69 -2.04 18.59
C PHE A 190 -12.59 -1.19 19.48
N ARG A 191 -13.84 -0.95 19.06
CA ARG A 191 -14.83 -0.20 19.86
C ARG A 191 -15.17 -0.90 21.19
N ARG A 192 -15.08 -2.23 21.25
CA ARG A 192 -15.31 -3.01 22.49
C ARG A 192 -14.17 -2.86 23.50
N GLY A 193 -13.03 -2.29 23.09
CA GLY A 193 -11.84 -2.15 23.92
C GLY A 193 -11.01 -3.43 24.00
N HIS A 194 -9.79 -3.26 24.50
CA HIS A 194 -8.82 -4.34 24.63
C HIS A 194 -8.23 -4.32 26.04
N GLY A 195 -8.82 -5.13 26.93
CA GLY A 195 -8.39 -5.21 28.34
C GLY A 195 -6.88 -5.42 28.54
N PRO A 196 -6.20 -6.27 27.75
CA PRO A 196 -4.74 -6.46 27.88
C PRO A 196 -3.88 -5.24 27.45
N ILE A 197 -4.43 -4.32 26.67
CA ILE A 197 -3.72 -3.14 26.15
C ILE A 197 -4.67 -1.93 26.07
N PRO A 198 -5.21 -1.41 27.17
CA PRO A 198 -6.28 -0.41 27.14
C PRO A 198 -5.85 0.92 26.47
N ASP A 199 -4.57 1.27 26.62
CA ASP A 199 -3.99 2.57 26.24
C ASP A 199 -3.22 2.52 24.91
N TRP A 200 -3.51 1.52 24.05
CA TRP A 200 -2.91 1.45 22.72
C TRP A 200 -3.09 2.77 21.95
N THR A 201 -2.05 3.18 21.23
CA THR A 201 -1.96 4.46 20.50
C THR A 201 -1.90 4.29 18.99
N HIS A 202 -1.47 3.12 18.52
CA HIS A 202 -1.36 2.82 17.09
C HIS A 202 -1.90 1.42 16.77
N TYR A 203 -2.31 1.24 15.52
CA TYR A 203 -2.73 -0.06 15.00
C TYR A 203 -2.19 -0.27 13.58
N ARG A 204 -2.05 -1.54 13.20
CA ARG A 204 -1.95 -1.97 11.80
C ARG A 204 -2.79 -3.22 11.61
N TYR A 205 -3.15 -3.52 10.39
CA TYR A 205 -3.89 -4.75 10.09
C TYR A 205 -3.56 -5.30 8.72
N ASP A 206 -3.77 -6.60 8.59
CA ASP A 206 -3.60 -7.37 7.38
C ASP A 206 -4.99 -7.91 7.00
N LEU A 207 -5.52 -7.43 5.86
CA LEU A 207 -6.79 -7.91 5.33
C LEU A 207 -6.58 -9.29 4.71
N LEU A 208 -7.25 -10.30 5.26
CA LEU A 208 -7.17 -11.64 4.75
C LEU A 208 -8.15 -11.85 3.59
N PRO A 209 -7.75 -12.61 2.56
CA PRO A 209 -8.68 -13.06 1.54
C PRO A 209 -9.81 -13.93 2.14
N PRO A 210 -11.04 -13.90 1.58
CA PRO A 210 -12.21 -14.61 2.14
C PRO A 210 -11.97 -16.10 2.38
N GLU A 211 -11.14 -16.72 1.55
CA GLU A 211 -10.76 -18.14 1.61
C GLU A 211 -10.04 -18.49 2.94
N LEU A 212 -9.40 -17.52 3.58
CA LEU A 212 -8.69 -17.71 4.86
C LEU A 212 -9.57 -17.42 6.07
N ALA A 213 -10.84 -17.03 5.90
CA ALA A 213 -11.71 -16.65 7.02
C ALA A 213 -11.90 -17.78 8.04
N THR A 214 -11.99 -19.03 7.58
CA THR A 214 -12.20 -20.20 8.44
C THR A 214 -10.97 -20.55 9.29
N ILE A 215 -9.77 -20.15 8.86
CA ILE A 215 -8.51 -20.42 9.56
C ILE A 215 -7.88 -19.16 10.17
N ARG A 216 -8.59 -18.03 10.18
CA ARG A 216 -8.08 -16.75 10.66
C ARG A 216 -7.57 -16.81 12.10
N VAL A 217 -8.28 -17.51 12.99
CA VAL A 217 -7.85 -17.73 14.39
C VAL A 217 -6.54 -18.53 14.44
N THR A 218 -6.35 -19.50 13.54
CA THR A 218 -5.08 -20.25 13.45
C THR A 218 -3.94 -19.34 12.99
N ILE A 219 -4.21 -18.44 12.04
CA ILE A 219 -3.22 -17.45 11.58
C ILE A 219 -2.86 -16.49 12.72
N GLU A 220 -3.85 -16.00 13.47
CA GLU A 220 -3.62 -15.18 14.67
C GLU A 220 -2.71 -15.88 15.66
N ARG A 221 -2.99 -17.15 16.00
CA ARG A 221 -2.18 -17.93 16.93
C ARG A 221 -0.74 -18.07 16.47
N GLN A 222 -0.52 -18.41 15.20
CA GLN A 222 0.83 -18.48 14.65
C GLN A 222 1.54 -17.13 14.76
N LEU A 223 0.85 -16.04 14.43
CA LEU A 223 1.41 -14.69 14.51
C LEU A 223 1.72 -14.29 15.96
N ILE A 224 0.91 -14.72 16.92
CA ILE A 224 1.18 -14.52 18.35
C ILE A 224 2.50 -15.19 18.73
N CYS A 225 2.68 -16.46 18.37
CA CYS A 225 3.90 -17.20 18.68
C CYS A 225 5.13 -16.60 17.99
N ASP A 226 5.01 -16.21 16.71
CA ASP A 226 6.10 -15.61 15.96
C ASP A 226 6.54 -14.26 16.57
N VAL A 227 5.57 -13.41 16.92
CA VAL A 227 5.85 -12.10 17.54
C VAL A 227 6.44 -12.27 18.94
N ASP A 228 5.93 -13.21 19.74
CA ASP A 228 6.48 -13.53 21.06
C ASP A 228 7.92 -14.03 20.96
N ALA A 229 8.23 -14.94 20.03
CA ALA A 229 9.58 -15.45 19.81
C ALA A 229 10.57 -14.34 19.37
N ILE A 230 10.11 -13.38 18.57
CA ILE A 230 10.91 -12.23 18.13
C ILE A 230 11.16 -11.25 19.28
N LEU A 231 10.12 -10.94 20.08
CA LEU A 231 10.20 -9.94 21.14
C LEU A 231 10.78 -10.48 22.46
N GLY A 232 10.54 -11.76 22.76
CA GLY A 232 10.97 -12.46 23.97
C GLY A 232 12.46 -12.79 24.02
N GLY A 233 13.21 -12.52 22.96
CA GLY A 233 14.56 -13.03 22.79
C GLY A 233 14.49 -14.47 22.30
N TRP A 234 15.01 -14.76 21.12
CA TRP A 234 16.23 -15.55 21.00
C TRP A 234 16.31 -16.67 22.07
N ALA A 235 16.03 -17.91 21.66
CA ALA A 235 16.42 -19.10 22.41
C ALA A 235 17.83 -18.88 22.99
N VAL A 236 17.96 -19.01 24.31
CA VAL A 236 19.20 -19.17 25.09
C VAL A 236 20.48 -18.75 24.33
N GLY A 237 20.97 -17.52 24.53
CA GLY A 237 22.37 -17.20 24.25
C GLY A 237 22.75 -15.90 23.54
N LEU A 238 21.84 -14.96 23.25
CA LEU A 238 22.20 -13.68 22.60
C LEU A 238 21.71 -12.45 23.37
N PRO A 239 22.48 -11.34 23.33
CA PRO A 239 22.29 -10.19 24.22
C PRO A 239 20.98 -9.45 23.91
N THR A 240 20.17 -9.22 24.94
CA THR A 240 18.95 -8.43 24.88
C THR A 240 19.28 -6.93 24.80
N HIS A 241 18.63 -6.21 23.89
CA HIS A 241 18.73 -4.75 23.81
C HIS A 241 17.66 -4.08 24.70
N PRO A 242 18.01 -3.09 25.55
CA PRO A 242 17.02 -2.26 26.23
C PRO A 242 16.28 -1.37 25.21
N GLY A 243 14.94 -1.35 25.25
CA GLY A 243 14.08 -0.53 24.38
C GLY A 243 13.07 -1.31 23.52
N THR A 244 13.05 -2.64 23.61
CA THR A 244 12.14 -3.53 22.89
C THR A 244 10.72 -3.48 23.42
N PHE A 245 9.74 -3.50 22.51
CA PHE A 245 8.34 -3.71 22.87
C PHE A 245 8.16 -5.09 23.51
N ARG A 246 7.20 -5.22 24.44
CA ARG A 246 6.79 -6.51 25.04
C ARG A 246 5.41 -6.92 24.57
N MET A 247 5.19 -8.23 24.42
CA MET A 247 3.89 -8.77 24.07
C MET A 247 2.96 -8.84 25.30
N VAL A 248 1.67 -8.54 25.11
CA VAL A 248 0.66 -8.60 26.20
C VAL A 248 -0.51 -9.53 25.91
N ASN A 249 -0.40 -10.36 24.86
CA ASN A 249 -1.37 -11.43 24.60
C ASN A 249 -1.43 -12.40 25.79
N THR A 250 -2.64 -12.69 26.27
CA THR A 250 -2.84 -13.59 27.42
C THR A 250 -2.83 -15.07 27.04
N LYS A 251 -2.93 -15.38 25.75
CA LYS A 251 -2.90 -16.75 25.19
C LYS A 251 -1.68 -16.88 24.30
N ILE A 252 -0.58 -17.34 24.86
CA ILE A 252 0.62 -17.75 24.12
C ILE A 252 0.66 -19.27 24.24
N ASP A 253 0.53 -19.98 23.12
CA ASP A 253 0.67 -21.43 23.08
C ASP A 253 2.17 -21.72 23.34
N ARG A 254 2.48 -22.34 24.49
CA ARG A 254 3.84 -22.77 24.87
C ARG A 254 4.18 -24.14 24.30
#